data_AF-A0A7S1NPJ5-F1
#
_entry.id   AF-A0A7S1NPJ5-F1
#
_cell.length_a   1.000
_cell.length_b   1.000
_cell.length_c   1.000
_cell.angle_alpha   90.00
_cell.angle_beta   90.00
_cell.angle_gamma   90.00
#
_symmetry.space_group_name_H-M   'P 1'
#
loop_
_entity.id
_entity.type
_entity.pdbx_description
1 polymer ?
#
loop_
_entity_poly.entity_id
_entity_poly.type
_entity_poly.pdbx_seq_one_letter_code
_entity_poly.pdbx_strand_id
1 'polypeptide(L)'
;SGLRRAGSGNNINSLRTSRVKVYFSLPDSGALKVCIVNTALPFECLENRAREKVGFTPRLSYVDSEGKVVNVQDDDSMFLFFTTDCLNSKRVLRCTLPPPADDSRSH
;
A
#
# COMPACT_ATOMS: atom_id res chain seq x y z
N SER A 1 -8.06 37.55 -19.59
CA SER A 1 -8.70 36.31 -20.05
C SER A 1 -7.65 35.40 -20.67
N GLY A 2 -7.47 34.18 -20.17
CA GLY A 2 -6.47 33.26 -20.73
C GLY A 2 -6.13 32.10 -19.81
N LEU A 3 -7.16 31.36 -19.37
CA LEU A 3 -7.08 30.19 -18.51
C LEU A 3 -6.37 29.05 -19.26
N ARG A 4 -5.07 28.82 -19.01
CA ARG A 4 -4.39 27.58 -19.45
C ARG A 4 -4.59 26.52 -18.37
N ARG A 5 -5.70 25.78 -18.45
CA ARG A 5 -5.84 24.47 -17.78
C ARG A 5 -4.82 23.55 -18.43
N ALA A 6 -3.71 23.31 -17.75
CA ALA A 6 -2.79 22.23 -18.11
C ALA A 6 -3.57 20.91 -17.98
N GLY A 7 -3.67 20.22 -19.10
CA GLY A 7 -4.41 18.99 -19.26
C GLY A 7 -3.92 17.90 -18.30
N SER A 8 -4.87 17.30 -17.61
CA SER A 8 -4.75 16.04 -16.91
C SER A 8 -4.51 14.93 -17.93
N GLY A 9 -3.26 14.65 -18.24
CA GLY A 9 -2.87 13.61 -19.19
C GLY A 9 -1.40 13.29 -18.98
N ASN A 10 -1.09 12.42 -18.01
CA ASN A 10 0.18 11.66 -17.86
C ASN A 10 0.34 10.92 -16.52
N ASN A 11 -0.70 10.70 -15.72
CA ASN A 11 -0.49 10.15 -14.36
C ASN A 11 -0.10 8.66 -14.32
N ILE A 12 -0.51 7.84 -15.29
CA ILE A 12 -0.32 6.38 -15.22
C ILE A 12 1.12 5.95 -15.54
N ASN A 13 1.75 6.58 -16.55
CA ASN A 13 3.16 6.30 -16.88
C ASN A 13 4.12 6.92 -15.86
N SER A 14 3.78 8.09 -15.29
CA SER A 14 4.57 8.69 -14.20
C SER A 14 4.59 7.81 -12.96
N LEU A 15 3.51 7.07 -12.71
CA LEU A 15 3.39 6.12 -11.61
C LEU A 15 4.23 4.86 -11.78
N ARG A 16 4.76 4.52 -12.96
CA ARG A 16 5.61 3.32 -13.14
C ARG A 16 7.05 3.49 -12.67
N THR A 17 7.50 4.70 -12.33
CA THR A 17 8.88 4.97 -11.86
C THR A 17 8.92 5.99 -10.71
N SER A 18 7.80 6.17 -10.00
CA SER A 18 7.67 7.17 -8.94
C SER A 18 8.11 6.64 -7.58
N ARG A 19 8.76 7.52 -6.80
CA ARG A 19 9.02 7.31 -5.37
C ARG A 19 7.85 7.86 -4.57
N VAL A 20 7.10 7.00 -3.90
CA VAL A 20 5.89 7.36 -3.15
C VAL A 20 6.09 7.13 -1.65
N LYS A 21 5.54 8.03 -0.83
CA LYS A 21 5.49 7.84 0.63
C LYS A 21 4.35 6.89 0.97
N VAL A 22 4.67 5.79 1.64
CA VAL A 22 3.71 4.80 2.12
C VAL A 22 3.75 4.79 3.65
N TYR A 23 2.58 4.81 4.27
CA TYR A 23 2.40 4.76 5.72
C TYR A 23 1.90 3.37 6.12
N PHE A 24 2.61 2.70 7.00
CA PHE A 24 2.23 1.41 7.58
C PHE A 24 1.57 1.65 8.94
N SER A 25 0.30 1.29 9.06
CA SER A 25 -0.49 1.40 10.29
C SER A 25 -0.43 0.10 11.07
N LEU A 26 0.05 0.18 12.32
CA LEU A 26 0.10 -0.93 13.26
C LEU A 26 -1.27 -1.12 13.95
N PRO A 27 -1.75 -2.37 14.11
CA PRO A 27 -3.11 -2.63 14.59
C PRO A 27 -3.28 -2.31 16.08
N ASP A 28 -2.26 -2.52 16.90
CA ASP A 28 -2.34 -2.36 18.37
C ASP A 28 -2.05 -0.95 18.87
N SER A 29 -1.26 -0.17 18.12
CA SER A 29 -0.76 1.13 18.60
C SER A 29 -1.32 2.34 17.85
N GLY A 30 -1.97 2.12 16.69
CA GLY A 30 -2.35 3.21 15.78
C GLY A 30 -1.15 3.99 15.21
N ALA A 31 0.08 3.59 15.55
CA ALA A 31 1.29 4.26 15.10
C ALA A 31 1.49 4.05 13.59
N LEU A 32 1.92 5.10 12.91
CA LEU A 32 2.26 5.06 11.49
C LEU A 32 3.78 5.02 11.33
N LYS A 33 4.28 4.02 10.61
CA LYS A 33 5.67 3.97 10.13
C LYS A 33 5.70 4.38 8.67
N VAL A 34 6.57 5.31 8.30
CA VAL A 34 6.66 5.79 6.90
C VAL A 34 7.87 5.21 6.19
N CYS A 35 7.69 4.88 4.91
CA CYS A 35 8.77 4.52 4.00
C CYS A 35 8.56 5.18 2.63
N ILE A 36 9.66 5.34 1.88
CA ILE A 36 9.60 5.76 0.48
C ILE A 36 9.79 4.50 -0.36
N VAL A 37 8.79 4.16 -1.17
CA VAL A 37 8.78 2.97 -2.03
C VAL A 37 8.85 3.42 -3.48
N ASN A 38 9.64 2.71 -4.30
CA ASN A 38 9.60 2.88 -5.74
C ASN A 38 8.51 1.97 -6.31
N THR A 39 7.52 2.56 -6.97
CA THR A 39 6.36 1.86 -7.55
C THR A 39 6.71 0.94 -8.71
N ALA A 40 7.92 1.02 -9.25
CA ALA A 40 8.45 0.11 -10.26
C ALA A 40 8.90 -1.25 -9.70
N LEU A 41 9.10 -1.33 -8.38
CA LEU A 41 9.60 -2.54 -7.73
C LEU A 41 8.48 -3.54 -7.50
N PRO A 42 8.79 -4.85 -7.49
CA PRO A 42 7.80 -5.89 -7.23
C PRO A 42 7.25 -5.81 -5.81
N PHE A 43 6.08 -6.40 -5.60
CA PHE A 43 5.37 -6.50 -4.32
C PHE A 43 6.26 -7.03 -3.20
N GLU A 44 7.14 -7.99 -3.49
CA GLU A 44 8.11 -8.51 -2.52
C GLU A 44 8.96 -7.40 -1.89
N CYS A 45 9.32 -6.36 -2.65
CA CYS A 45 10.05 -5.22 -2.11
C CYS A 45 9.19 -4.41 -1.13
N LEU A 46 7.90 -4.22 -1.40
CA LEU A 46 6.97 -3.55 -0.50
C LEU A 46 6.76 -4.36 0.79
N GLU A 47 6.58 -5.67 0.66
CA GLU A 47 6.44 -6.60 1.79
C GLU A 47 7.70 -6.58 2.67
N ASN A 48 8.89 -6.66 2.06
CA ASN A 48 10.17 -6.57 2.76
C ASN A 48 10.29 -5.25 3.54
N ARG A 49 9.93 -4.11 2.92
CA ARG A 49 9.93 -2.82 3.60
C ARG A 49 8.92 -2.75 4.74
N ALA A 50 7.74 -3.31 4.56
CA ALA A 50 6.73 -3.34 5.62
C ALA A 50 7.26 -4.15 6.81
N ARG A 51 7.82 -5.34 6.56
CA ARG A 51 8.43 -6.21 7.57
C ARG A 51 9.58 -5.53 8.32
N GLU A 52 10.49 -4.85 7.62
CA GLU A 52 11.56 -4.05 8.24
C GLU A 52 11.00 -2.95 9.17
N LYS A 53 9.85 -2.37 8.84
CA LYS A 53 9.24 -1.26 9.60
C LYS A 53 8.41 -1.72 10.79
N VAL A 54 7.72 -2.85 10.67
CA VAL A 54 6.80 -3.36 11.71
C VAL A 54 7.39 -4.48 12.56
N GLY A 55 8.48 -5.13 12.11
CA GLY A 55 9.19 -6.16 12.87
C GLY A 55 8.63 -7.59 12.72
N PHE A 56 7.61 -7.79 11.89
CA PHE A 56 7.03 -9.10 11.57
C PHE A 56 6.57 -9.11 10.10
N THR A 57 6.31 -10.27 9.50
CA THR A 57 5.73 -10.37 8.15
C THR A 57 4.24 -10.01 8.20
N PRO A 58 3.81 -8.82 7.74
CA PRO A 58 2.44 -8.38 7.89
C PRO A 58 1.58 -8.80 6.70
N ARG A 59 0.30 -9.04 6.93
CA ARG A 59 -0.70 -8.89 5.88
C ARG A 59 -0.92 -7.40 5.62
N LEU A 60 -0.86 -7.01 4.34
CA LEU A 60 -1.02 -5.63 3.91
C LEU A 60 -2.43 -5.44 3.34
N SER A 61 -3.12 -4.39 3.79
CA SER A 61 -4.43 -4.02 3.26
C SER A 61 -4.60 -2.51 3.27
N TYR A 62 -5.46 -1.97 2.41
CA TYR A 62 -5.89 -0.58 2.47
C TYR A 62 -7.41 -0.50 2.39
N VAL A 63 -7.95 0.67 2.71
CA VAL A 63 -9.37 0.97 2.49
C VAL A 63 -9.45 1.81 1.22
N ASP A 64 -10.17 1.33 0.22
CA ASP A 64 -10.36 2.04 -1.04
C ASP A 64 -11.32 3.25 -0.88
N SER A 65 -11.56 3.96 -1.97
CA SER A 65 -12.46 5.11 -2.00
C SER A 65 -13.92 4.79 -1.67
N GLU A 66 -14.32 3.53 -1.81
CA GLU A 66 -15.67 3.05 -1.53
C GLU A 66 -15.81 2.56 -0.07
N GLY A 67 -14.73 2.63 0.71
CA GLY A 67 -14.71 2.14 2.09
C GLY A 67 -14.48 0.62 2.20
N LYS A 68 -14.13 -0.05 1.10
CA LYS A 68 -13.88 -1.49 1.08
C LYS A 68 -12.43 -1.79 1.45
N VAL A 69 -12.23 -2.82 2.28
CA VAL A 69 -10.89 -3.32 2.60
C VAL A 69 -10.37 -4.15 1.43
N VAL A 70 -9.22 -3.76 0.89
CA VAL A 70 -8.54 -4.44 -0.21
C VAL A 70 -7.20 -4.97 0.29
N ASN A 71 -6.97 -6.28 0.11
CA ASN A 71 -5.70 -6.91 0.45
C ASN A 71 -4.68 -6.66 -0.67
N VAL A 72 -3.45 -6.38 -0.27
CA VAL A 72 -2.30 -6.21 -1.17
C VAL A 72 -1.40 -7.42 -0.98
N GLN A 73 -1.40 -8.31 -1.97
CA GLN A 73 -0.77 -9.63 -1.88
C GLN A 73 0.04 -10.01 -3.13
N ASP A 74 0.00 -9.18 -4.16
CA ASP A 74 0.62 -9.39 -5.47
C ASP A 74 0.88 -8.04 -6.17
N ASP A 75 1.57 -8.08 -7.31
CA ASP A 75 1.93 -6.88 -8.07
C ASP A 75 0.70 -6.11 -8.59
N ASP A 76 -0.39 -6.82 -8.93
CA ASP A 76 -1.61 -6.22 -9.48
C ASP A 76 -2.37 -5.42 -8.40
N SER A 77 -2.56 -6.02 -7.23
CA SER A 77 -3.16 -5.37 -6.06
C SER A 77 -2.30 -4.24 -5.50
N MET A 78 -0.97 -4.35 -5.59
CA MET A 78 -0.05 -3.26 -5.27
C MET A 78 -0.16 -2.12 -6.28
N PHE A 79 -0.24 -2.42 -7.57
CA PHE A 79 -0.46 -1.41 -8.61
C PHE A 79 -1.80 -0.71 -8.41
N LEU A 80 -2.85 -1.46 -8.07
CA LEU A 80 -4.15 -0.90 -7.73
C LEU A 80 -4.04 0.02 -6.51
N PHE A 81 -3.36 -0.36 -5.44
CA PHE A 81 -3.11 0.52 -4.29
C PHE A 81 -2.42 1.84 -4.69
N PHE A 82 -1.42 1.78 -5.56
CA PHE A 82 -0.70 2.98 -5.99
C PHE A 82 -1.48 3.87 -6.97
N THR A 83 -2.46 3.31 -7.67
CA THR A 83 -3.34 4.04 -8.59
C THR A 83 -4.65 4.47 -7.94
N THR A 84 -5.03 3.83 -6.84
CA THR A 84 -6.18 4.17 -6.01
C THR A 84 -5.81 5.38 -5.16
N ASP A 85 -5.78 6.55 -5.80
CA ASP A 85 -5.45 7.83 -5.17
C ASP A 85 -6.31 8.92 -5.82
N CYS A 86 -7.17 9.53 -5.02
CA CYS A 86 -7.54 10.95 -5.11
C CYS A 86 -8.31 11.46 -3.88
N LEU A 87 -8.85 10.61 -2.99
CA LEU A 87 -9.70 11.09 -1.87
C LEU A 87 -8.98 11.31 -0.53
N ASN A 88 -7.83 10.68 -0.28
CA ASN A 88 -7.08 10.90 0.94
C ASN A 88 -5.60 10.95 0.58
N SER A 89 -4.97 12.12 0.62
CA SER A 89 -3.59 12.40 0.18
C SER A 89 -2.47 11.61 0.92
N LYS A 90 -2.80 10.54 1.63
CA LYS A 90 -1.90 9.64 2.36
C LYS A 90 -2.17 8.19 1.96
N ARG A 91 -1.17 7.56 1.36
CA ARG A 91 -1.17 6.13 1.02
C ARG A 91 -0.91 5.29 2.27
N VAL A 92 -1.98 4.83 2.91
CA VAL A 92 -1.91 4.06 4.16
C VAL A 92 -2.17 2.59 3.89
N LEU A 93 -1.22 1.73 4.28
CA LEU A 93 -1.40 0.29 4.38
C LEU A 93 -1.57 -0.07 5.86
N ARG A 94 -2.67 -0.75 6.17
CA ARG A 94 -2.87 -1.43 7.45
C ARG A 94 -2.09 -2.73 7.47
N CYS A 95 -1.24 -2.87 8.47
CA CYS A 95 -0.50 -4.09 8.75
C CYS A 95 -1.30 -4.91 9.77
N THR A 96 -1.57 -6.17 9.46
CA THR A 96 -2.16 -7.12 10.42
C THR A 96 -1.29 -8.35 10.52
N LEU A 97 -1.35 -9.04 11.65
CA LEU A 97 -0.71 -10.34 11.78
C LEU A 97 -1.35 -11.31 10.76
N PRO A 98 -0.56 -12.19 10.13
CA PRO A 98 -1.13 -13.32 9.42
C PRO A 98 -1.98 -14.15 10.41
N PRO A 99 -3.05 -14.81 9.94
CA PRO A 99 -3.77 -15.75 10.78
C PRO A 99 -2.77 -16.78 11.32
N PRO A 100 -2.99 -17.28 12.55
CA PRO A 100 -2.19 -18.37 13.05
C PRO A 100 -2.14 -19.46 11.98
N ALA A 101 -0.95 -20.01 11.75
CA ALA A 101 -0.85 -21.21 10.95
C ALA A 101 -1.79 -22.22 11.59
N ASP A 102 -2.75 -22.70 10.80
CA ASP A 102 -3.74 -23.66 11.26
C ASP A 102 -2.98 -24.94 11.62
N ASP A 103 -2.59 -25.07 12.89
CA ASP A 103 -1.98 -26.28 13.45
C ASP A 103 -3.07 -27.31 13.76
N SER A 104 -4.15 -27.36 12.96
CA SER A 104 -5.12 -28.45 13.00
C SER A 104 -4.55 -29.65 12.26
N ARG A 105 -3.39 -30.14 12.72
CA ARG A 105 -2.86 -31.44 12.32
C ARG A 105 -2.85 -32.38 13.51
N SER A 106 -4.03 -32.97 13.70
CA SER A 106 -4.25 -34.31 14.25
C SER A 106 -4.05 -34.51 15.76
N HIS A 107 -5.18 -34.54 16.48
CA HIS A 107 -5.38 -35.49 17.58
C HIS A 107 -5.47 -36.93 17.03
#